data_AF-A0A916T7E1-F1
#
_entry.id   AF-A0A916T7E1-F1
#
_cell.length_a   1.000
_cell.length_b   1.000
_cell.length_c   1.000
_cell.angle_alpha   90.00
_cell.angle_beta   90.00
_cell.angle_gamma   90.00
#
_symmetry.space_group_name_H-M   'P 1'
#
loop_
_entity.id
_entity.type
_entity.pdbx_description
1 polymer ?
#
loop_
_entity_poly.entity_id
_entity_poly.type
_entity_poly.pdbx_seq_one_letter_code
_entity_poly.pdbx_strand_id
1 'polypeptide(L)'
;MTDAFGIPKRSGESGAGDTGNPVHAALPDQSSAMREAARNLLDKAVLALEGGATEKALGYLRKAERLPYDDHDAASPLSLAAHMYALRSVLDAYEIDRRVWLDAADVLLDPMRTWNPLAMGDFRHVLTVVQHDYGTTATEDRKLRALIAGQKVGTIREMQILAGEELCAVVVDLLEIVIEYSHEADALIDERTPDDY
;
A
#
# COMPACT_ATOMS: atom_id res chain seq x y z
N MET A 1 -51.70 48.46 25.65
CA MET A 1 -51.04 47.20 26.02
C MET A 1 -50.98 46.34 24.77
N THR A 2 -49.74 46.15 24.33
CA THR A 2 -49.26 45.48 23.13
C THR A 2 -49.34 43.97 23.30
N ASP A 3 -49.74 43.26 22.25
CA ASP A 3 -48.94 42.12 21.78
C ASP A 3 -48.59 42.43 20.33
N ALA A 4 -47.40 43.02 20.16
CA ALA A 4 -46.82 43.28 18.86
C ALA A 4 -46.11 42.00 18.45
N PHE A 5 -46.70 41.28 17.51
CA PHE A 5 -46.08 40.76 16.28
C PHE A 5 -46.99 39.64 15.75
N GLY A 6 -47.95 40.04 14.91
CA GLY A 6 -48.83 39.12 14.18
C GLY A 6 -48.04 38.25 13.19
N ILE A 7 -47.76 37.01 13.60
CA ILE A 7 -47.21 35.99 12.70
C ILE A 7 -48.26 34.88 12.52
N PRO A 8 -48.77 34.66 11.29
CA PRO A 8 -49.68 33.56 11.02
C PRO A 8 -48.94 32.21 11.01
N LYS A 9 -49.61 31.17 11.52
CA LYS A 9 -49.19 29.77 11.41
C LYS A 9 -49.05 29.37 9.93
N ARG A 10 -47.87 28.89 9.51
CA ARG A 10 -47.70 28.22 8.22
C ARG A 10 -47.89 26.71 8.38
N SER A 11 -48.95 26.22 7.76
CA SER A 11 -49.13 24.85 7.30
C SER A 11 -48.61 24.71 5.87
N GLY A 12 -48.01 23.56 5.53
CA GLY A 12 -48.02 23.01 4.17
C GLY A 12 -46.93 23.49 3.20
N GLU A 13 -45.91 22.63 3.07
CA GLU A 13 -45.41 22.04 1.82
C GLU A 13 -44.94 22.86 0.59
N SER A 14 -43.75 22.44 0.15
CA SER A 14 -43.31 22.24 -1.25
C SER A 14 -42.69 23.41 -2.02
N GLY A 15 -41.45 23.19 -2.48
CA GLY A 15 -40.95 23.82 -3.71
C GLY A 15 -39.46 24.18 -3.77
N ALA A 16 -38.62 23.17 -4.01
CA ALA A 16 -37.44 23.21 -4.88
C ALA A 16 -36.41 24.35 -4.73
N GLY A 17 -35.26 23.98 -4.16
CA GLY A 17 -33.99 24.67 -4.29
C GLY A 17 -32.83 23.76 -3.90
N ASP A 18 -32.93 22.46 -4.21
CA ASP A 18 -31.81 21.54 -4.11
C ASP A 18 -30.85 21.87 -5.25
N THR A 19 -29.95 22.83 -5.00
CA THR A 19 -28.74 22.98 -5.79
C THR A 19 -27.85 21.81 -5.41
N GLY A 20 -28.12 20.65 -6.02
CA GLY A 20 -27.29 19.47 -5.93
C GLY A 20 -25.85 19.87 -6.16
N ASN A 21 -25.02 19.74 -5.12
CA ASN A 21 -23.60 20.00 -5.20
C ASN A 21 -22.98 18.80 -5.96
N PRO A 22 -22.54 18.95 -7.22
CA PRO A 22 -22.10 17.82 -8.04
C PRO A 22 -20.74 17.27 -7.61
N VAL A 23 -20.10 17.86 -6.60
CA VAL A 23 -18.74 17.51 -6.16
C VAL A 23 -18.69 16.13 -5.50
N HIS A 24 -19.78 15.63 -4.89
CA HIS A 24 -19.72 14.38 -4.12
C HIS A 24 -19.82 13.09 -4.94
N ALA A 25 -20.35 13.13 -6.17
CA ALA A 25 -20.45 11.94 -7.01
C ALA A 25 -19.19 11.68 -7.86
N ALA A 26 -18.39 12.72 -8.14
CA ALA A 26 -17.22 12.61 -9.02
C ALA A 26 -15.92 12.21 -8.29
N LEU A 27 -15.82 12.45 -6.98
CA LEU A 27 -14.63 12.18 -6.18
C LEU A 27 -14.29 10.69 -6.02
N PRO A 28 -15.26 9.77 -5.79
CA PRO A 28 -14.96 8.34 -5.67
C PRO A 28 -14.37 7.74 -6.95
N ASP A 29 -14.90 8.16 -8.10
CA ASP A 29 -14.47 7.66 -9.42
C ASP A 29 -13.07 8.18 -9.78
N GLN A 30 -12.75 9.43 -9.44
CA GLN A 30 -11.43 10.00 -9.69
C GLN A 30 -10.37 9.34 -8.80
N SER A 31 -10.63 9.14 -7.50
CA SER A 31 -9.72 8.43 -6.59
C SER A 31 -9.47 6.98 -7.07
N SER A 32 -10.52 6.28 -7.51
CA SER A 32 -10.38 4.94 -8.09
C SER A 32 -9.50 4.94 -9.35
N ALA A 33 -9.74 5.87 -10.28
CA ALA A 33 -8.96 5.96 -11.51
C ALA A 33 -7.47 6.31 -11.26
N MET A 34 -7.18 7.19 -10.29
CA MET A 34 -5.81 7.55 -9.93
C MET A 34 -5.07 6.38 -9.30
N ARG A 35 -5.72 5.63 -8.39
CA ARG A 35 -5.15 4.41 -7.79
C ARG A 35 -4.86 3.34 -8.84
N GLU A 36 -5.79 3.14 -9.78
CA GLU A 36 -5.61 2.20 -10.88
C GLU A 36 -4.48 2.63 -11.83
N ALA A 37 -4.36 3.93 -12.13
CA ALA A 37 -3.26 4.46 -12.93
C ALA A 37 -1.90 4.27 -12.24
N ALA A 38 -1.81 4.54 -10.93
CA ALA A 38 -0.61 4.34 -10.13
C ALA A 38 -0.21 2.86 -10.11
N ARG A 39 -1.16 1.96 -9.86
CA ARG A 39 -0.96 0.50 -9.89
C ARG A 39 -0.42 0.03 -11.25
N ASN A 40 -1.03 0.45 -12.35
CA ASN A 40 -0.58 0.07 -13.70
C ASN A 40 0.85 0.54 -14.02
N LEU A 41 1.27 1.68 -13.47
CA LEU A 41 2.64 2.16 -13.61
C LEU A 41 3.61 1.38 -12.72
N LEU A 42 3.16 1.00 -11.52
CA LEU A 42 3.92 0.18 -10.59
C LEU A 42 4.16 -1.23 -11.14
N ASP A 43 3.13 -1.88 -11.68
CA ASP A 43 3.24 -3.22 -12.31
C ASP A 43 4.26 -3.19 -13.47
N LYS A 44 4.28 -2.11 -14.26
CA LYS A 44 5.29 -1.92 -15.32
C LYS A 44 6.69 -1.66 -14.76
N ALA A 45 6.80 -1.02 -13.61
CA ALA A 45 8.07 -0.83 -12.93
C ALA A 45 8.62 -2.15 -12.41
N VAL A 46 7.79 -2.99 -11.80
CA VAL A 46 8.14 -4.36 -11.37
C VAL A 46 8.66 -5.18 -12.53
N LEU A 47 7.89 -5.28 -13.63
CA LEU A 47 8.33 -6.02 -14.82
C LEU A 47 9.65 -5.49 -15.41
N ALA A 48 9.92 -4.20 -15.27
CA ALA A 48 11.19 -3.62 -15.70
C ALA A 48 12.34 -3.99 -14.75
N LEU A 49 12.11 -4.01 -13.42
CA LEU A 49 13.09 -4.41 -12.42
C LEU A 49 13.44 -5.90 -12.54
N GLU A 50 12.45 -6.78 -12.71
CA GLU A 50 12.67 -8.21 -12.95
C GLU A 50 13.51 -8.45 -14.22
N GLY A 51 13.35 -7.58 -15.23
CA GLY A 51 14.17 -7.58 -16.45
C GLY A 51 15.53 -6.88 -16.33
N GLY A 52 15.94 -6.43 -15.13
CA GLY A 52 17.19 -5.70 -14.90
C GLY A 52 17.24 -4.29 -15.49
N ALA A 53 16.08 -3.71 -15.83
CA ALA A 53 15.95 -2.42 -16.49
C ALA A 53 15.56 -1.29 -15.51
N THR A 54 16.42 -1.02 -14.52
CA THR A 54 16.17 -0.04 -13.43
C THR A 54 15.80 1.36 -13.93
N GLU A 55 16.49 1.88 -14.96
CA GLU A 55 16.16 3.20 -15.53
C GLU A 55 14.76 3.25 -16.16
N LYS A 56 14.31 2.13 -16.73
CA LYS A 56 12.97 2.01 -17.29
C LYS A 56 11.94 1.96 -16.16
N ALA A 57 12.23 1.27 -15.06
CA ALA A 57 11.41 1.26 -13.86
C ALA A 57 11.25 2.67 -13.28
N LEU A 58 12.35 3.39 -13.08
CA LEU A 58 12.35 4.80 -12.66
C LEU A 58 11.52 5.68 -13.59
N GLY A 59 11.58 5.44 -14.90
CA GLY A 59 10.75 6.14 -15.88
C GLY A 59 9.24 5.94 -15.68
N TYR A 60 8.80 4.78 -15.17
CA TYR A 60 7.40 4.54 -14.80
C TYR A 60 7.06 5.17 -13.45
N LEU A 61 7.94 5.06 -12.45
CA LEU A 61 7.72 5.64 -11.12
C LEU A 61 7.63 7.18 -11.18
N ARG A 62 8.48 7.84 -11.96
CA ARG A 62 8.39 9.29 -12.22
C ARG A 62 7.07 9.71 -12.88
N LYS A 63 6.43 8.82 -13.65
CA LYS A 63 5.09 9.10 -14.20
C LYS A 63 4.01 8.94 -13.13
N ALA A 64 4.17 7.97 -12.23
CA ALA A 64 3.23 7.73 -11.14
C ALA A 64 3.31 8.84 -10.07
N GLU A 65 4.52 9.34 -9.79
CA GLU A 65 4.75 10.45 -8.87
C GLU A 65 4.07 11.75 -9.33
N ARG A 66 3.96 11.96 -10.64
CA ARG A 66 3.26 13.12 -11.24
C ARG A 66 1.73 12.99 -11.23
N LEU A 67 1.19 11.88 -10.75
CA LEU A 67 -0.27 11.78 -10.57
C LEU A 67 -0.71 12.79 -9.50
N PRO A 68 -1.89 13.41 -9.66
CA PRO A 68 -2.40 14.33 -8.66
C PRO A 68 -2.50 13.64 -7.30
N TYR A 69 -2.20 14.40 -6.23
CA TYR A 69 -2.42 13.96 -4.86
C TYR A 69 -3.88 13.55 -4.65
N ASP A 70 -4.11 12.46 -3.91
CA ASP A 70 -5.47 12.03 -3.58
C ASP A 70 -5.92 12.68 -2.26
N ASP A 71 -6.76 13.71 -2.37
CA ASP A 71 -7.32 14.40 -1.21
C ASP A 71 -8.25 13.51 -0.37
N HIS A 72 -8.83 12.45 -0.95
CA HIS A 72 -9.72 11.54 -0.23
C HIS A 72 -8.92 10.63 0.71
N ASP A 73 -7.86 10.01 0.18
CA ASP A 73 -6.98 9.11 0.92
C ASP A 73 -5.85 9.88 1.66
N ALA A 74 -5.76 11.19 1.45
CA ALA A 74 -4.71 12.07 1.96
C ALA A 74 -3.30 11.48 1.73
N ALA A 75 -3.06 10.99 0.51
CA ALA A 75 -1.85 10.25 0.16
C ALA A 75 -1.33 10.54 -1.25
N SER A 76 -0.02 10.42 -1.43
CA SER A 76 0.57 10.28 -2.76
C SER A 76 0.11 8.95 -3.37
N PRO A 77 -0.52 8.93 -4.56
CA PRO A 77 -0.96 7.70 -5.21
C PRO A 77 0.16 6.69 -5.39
N LEU A 78 1.39 7.15 -5.65
CA LEU A 78 2.56 6.29 -5.78
C LEU A 78 2.91 5.59 -4.46
N SER A 79 3.02 6.35 -3.36
CA SER A 79 3.34 5.78 -2.04
C SER A 79 2.29 4.77 -1.59
N LEU A 80 1.02 5.06 -1.83
CA LEU A 80 -0.10 4.18 -1.48
C LEU A 80 -0.09 2.92 -2.33
N ALA A 81 0.09 3.07 -3.66
CA ALA A 81 0.16 1.92 -4.56
C ALA A 81 1.34 1.01 -4.21
N ALA A 82 2.51 1.57 -3.88
CA ALA A 82 3.69 0.79 -3.50
C ALA A 82 3.47 0.00 -2.20
N HIS A 83 2.91 0.64 -1.18
CA HIS A 83 2.55 -0.02 0.08
C HIS A 83 1.53 -1.15 -0.13
N MET A 84 0.47 -0.88 -0.90
CA MET A 84 -0.57 -1.87 -1.20
C MET A 84 -0.03 -3.02 -2.07
N TYR A 85 0.95 -2.76 -2.93
CA TYR A 85 1.63 -3.80 -3.70
C TYR A 85 2.41 -4.74 -2.79
N ALA A 86 3.23 -4.19 -1.88
CA ALA A 86 3.96 -4.98 -0.89
C ALA A 86 3.01 -5.80 0.00
N LEU A 87 1.91 -5.18 0.47
CA LEU A 87 0.87 -5.87 1.25
C LEU A 87 0.27 -7.04 0.48
N ARG A 88 -0.10 -6.83 -0.79
CA ARG A 88 -0.67 -7.90 -1.63
C ARG A 88 0.31 -9.06 -1.77
N SER A 89 1.59 -8.80 -2.07
CA SER A 89 2.59 -9.87 -2.22
C SER A 89 2.76 -10.71 -0.96
N VAL A 90 2.74 -10.10 0.23
CA VAL A 90 2.79 -10.84 1.50
C VAL A 90 1.51 -11.65 1.73
N LEU A 91 0.35 -11.07 1.39
CA LEU A 91 -0.94 -11.78 1.51
C LEU A 91 -1.03 -12.95 0.53
N ASP A 92 -0.55 -12.80 -0.70
CA ASP A 92 -0.53 -13.88 -1.69
C ASP A 92 0.25 -15.10 -1.14
N ALA A 93 1.44 -14.88 -0.58
CA ALA A 93 2.21 -15.94 0.08
C ALA A 93 1.49 -16.52 1.31
N TYR A 94 0.89 -15.66 2.14
CA TYR A 94 0.15 -16.06 3.34
C TYR A 94 -1.08 -16.93 3.01
N GLU A 95 -1.79 -16.61 1.93
CA GLU A 95 -2.99 -17.31 1.50
C GLU A 95 -2.68 -18.65 0.81
N ILE A 96 -1.59 -18.72 0.03
CA ILE A 96 -1.16 -19.96 -0.63
C ILE A 96 -0.62 -20.96 0.39
N ASP A 97 0.37 -20.56 1.20
CA ASP A 97 0.86 -21.36 2.32
C ASP A 97 1.26 -20.45 3.48
N ARG A 98 0.38 -20.39 4.47
CA ARG A 98 0.57 -19.64 5.72
C ARG A 98 1.87 -19.95 6.45
N ARG A 99 2.52 -21.08 6.19
CA ARG A 99 3.79 -21.43 6.82
C ARG A 99 4.99 -20.77 6.12
N VAL A 100 4.83 -20.14 4.96
CA VAL A 100 5.93 -19.64 4.13
C VAL A 100 6.18 -18.14 4.30
N TRP A 101 5.14 -17.33 4.49
CA TRP A 101 5.27 -15.86 4.42
C TRP A 101 6.31 -15.25 5.38
N LEU A 102 6.48 -15.79 6.60
CA LEU A 102 7.52 -15.37 7.55
C LEU A 102 8.86 -16.09 7.35
N ASP A 103 8.89 -17.23 6.66
CA ASP A 103 10.14 -17.90 6.28
C ASP A 103 10.81 -17.12 5.15
N ALA A 104 10.05 -16.70 4.14
CA ALA A 104 10.54 -15.83 3.08
C ALA A 104 11.03 -14.46 3.59
N ALA A 105 10.30 -13.86 4.53
CA ALA A 105 10.71 -12.59 5.14
C ALA A 105 12.02 -12.70 5.94
N ASP A 106 12.29 -13.85 6.57
CA ASP A 106 13.49 -14.09 7.39
C ASP A 106 14.77 -14.03 6.54
N VAL A 107 14.73 -14.60 5.34
CA VAL A 107 15.85 -14.59 4.38
C VAL A 107 16.20 -13.17 3.93
N LEU A 108 15.20 -12.31 3.77
CA LEU A 108 15.41 -10.93 3.31
C LEU A 108 15.83 -9.95 4.40
N LEU A 109 15.36 -10.19 5.63
CA LEU A 109 15.65 -9.33 6.76
C LEU A 109 17.06 -9.53 7.34
N ASP A 110 17.93 -10.28 6.62
CA ASP A 110 19.35 -10.40 6.92
C ASP A 110 19.99 -9.01 7.08
N PRO A 111 20.54 -8.69 8.27
CA PRO A 111 21.22 -7.42 8.54
C PRO A 111 22.41 -7.10 7.62
N MET A 112 22.94 -8.10 6.90
CA MET A 112 24.04 -7.89 5.95
C MET A 112 23.59 -7.25 4.64
N ARG A 113 22.28 -7.22 4.33
CA ARG A 113 21.75 -6.58 3.13
C ARG A 113 21.60 -5.07 3.33
N THR A 114 22.13 -4.29 2.39
CA THR A 114 22.06 -2.83 2.42
C THR A 114 20.86 -2.34 1.62
N TRP A 115 19.70 -2.36 2.25
CA TRP A 115 18.49 -1.74 1.72
C TRP A 115 18.31 -0.33 2.26
N ASN A 116 17.51 0.47 1.55
CA ASN A 116 17.05 1.74 2.06
C ASN A 116 16.23 1.56 3.35
N PRO A 117 16.59 2.25 4.45
CA PRO A 117 15.90 2.08 5.73
C PRO A 117 14.40 2.40 5.70
N LEU A 118 13.95 3.31 4.82
CA LEU A 118 12.54 3.64 4.68
C LEU A 118 11.78 2.53 3.96
N ALA A 119 12.32 2.02 2.86
CA ALA A 119 11.75 0.89 2.13
C ALA A 119 11.63 -0.34 3.02
N MET A 120 12.72 -0.67 3.74
CA MET A 120 12.72 -1.79 4.67
C MET A 120 11.81 -1.55 5.89
N GLY A 121 11.71 -0.30 6.35
CA GLY A 121 10.75 0.10 7.38
C GLY A 121 9.31 -0.15 6.96
N ASP A 122 8.95 0.20 5.72
CA ASP A 122 7.61 -0.01 5.16
C ASP A 122 7.31 -1.50 4.95
N PHE A 123 8.28 -2.29 4.46
CA PHE A 123 8.11 -3.74 4.33
C PHE A 123 7.86 -4.41 5.70
N ARG A 124 8.60 -4.02 6.75
CA ARG A 124 8.32 -4.49 8.12
C ARG A 124 6.93 -4.05 8.60
N HIS A 125 6.50 -2.84 8.24
CA HIS A 125 5.16 -2.37 8.57
C HIS A 125 4.09 -3.25 7.93
N VAL A 126 4.24 -3.61 6.66
CA VAL A 126 3.35 -4.56 5.96
C VAL A 126 3.24 -5.88 6.73
N LEU A 127 4.36 -6.46 7.19
CA LEU A 127 4.32 -7.70 7.99
C LEU A 127 3.48 -7.53 9.28
N THR A 128 3.57 -6.37 9.94
CA THR A 128 2.76 -6.06 11.13
C THR A 128 1.28 -5.84 10.81
N VAL A 129 0.95 -5.30 9.62
CA VAL A 129 -0.43 -5.16 9.15
C VAL A 129 -1.05 -6.53 8.93
N VAL A 130 -0.36 -7.44 8.24
CA VAL A 130 -0.84 -8.82 8.05
C VAL A 130 -1.07 -9.51 9.40
N GLN A 131 -0.15 -9.36 10.35
CA GLN A 131 -0.30 -9.87 11.70
C GLN A 131 -1.57 -9.36 12.40
N HIS A 132 -1.80 -8.05 12.36
CA HIS A 132 -2.90 -7.41 13.06
C HIS A 132 -4.27 -7.72 12.42
N ASP A 133 -4.36 -7.68 11.09
CA ASP A 133 -5.64 -7.70 10.38
C ASP A 133 -6.09 -9.13 9.99
N TYR A 134 -5.16 -10.06 9.76
CA TYR A 134 -5.46 -11.40 9.24
C TYR A 134 -5.29 -12.52 10.27
N GLY A 135 -4.88 -12.16 11.49
CA GLY A 135 -4.81 -13.03 12.66
C GLY A 135 -3.70 -14.08 12.59
N THR A 136 -2.71 -13.95 13.47
CA THR A 136 -1.55 -14.84 13.58
C THR A 136 -1.65 -15.81 14.75
N THR A 137 -0.90 -16.91 14.68
CA THR A 137 -0.66 -17.84 15.77
C THR A 137 0.41 -17.28 16.71
N ALA A 138 0.45 -17.76 17.95
CA ALA A 138 1.47 -17.35 18.92
C ALA A 138 2.92 -17.65 18.46
N THR A 139 3.11 -18.65 17.59
CA THR A 139 4.41 -18.98 17.00
C THR A 139 4.81 -17.94 15.95
N GLU A 140 3.89 -17.59 15.05
CA GLU A 140 4.09 -16.52 14.04
C GLU A 140 4.35 -15.17 14.73
N ASP A 141 3.59 -14.83 15.78
CA ASP A 141 3.81 -13.62 16.58
C ASP A 141 5.19 -13.55 17.21
N ARG A 142 5.70 -14.70 17.69
CA ARG A 142 7.04 -14.79 18.26
C ARG A 142 8.10 -14.61 17.18
N LYS A 143 7.90 -15.24 16.02
CA LYS A 143 8.82 -15.14 14.89
C LYS A 143 8.87 -13.72 14.34
N LEU A 144 7.73 -13.10 14.07
CA LEU A 144 7.67 -11.72 13.59
C LEU A 144 8.32 -10.73 14.57
N ARG A 145 8.05 -10.88 15.88
CA ARG A 145 8.73 -10.04 16.90
C ARG A 145 10.24 -10.21 16.88
N ALA A 146 10.76 -11.41 16.64
CA ALA A 146 12.19 -11.64 16.53
C ALA A 146 12.76 -10.99 15.26
N LEU A 147 12.06 -11.11 14.12
CA LEU A 147 12.46 -10.52 12.83
C LEU A 147 12.59 -8.99 12.87
N ILE A 148 11.70 -8.33 13.60
CA ILE A 148 11.68 -6.85 13.70
C ILE A 148 12.37 -6.34 14.98
N ALA A 149 12.93 -7.20 15.82
CA ALA A 149 13.53 -6.81 17.09
C ALA A 149 14.71 -5.86 16.87
N GLY A 150 14.68 -4.71 17.56
CA GLY A 150 15.74 -3.69 17.45
C GLY A 150 15.78 -2.96 16.11
N GLN A 151 14.85 -3.24 15.20
CA GLN A 151 14.73 -2.59 13.91
C GLN A 151 13.64 -1.52 13.95
N LYS A 152 13.79 -0.47 13.14
CA LYS A 152 12.72 0.50 12.93
C LYS A 152 11.63 -0.16 12.07
N VAL A 153 10.42 -0.23 12.62
CA VAL A 153 9.19 -0.48 11.86
C VAL A 153 8.72 0.88 11.36
N GLY A 154 8.63 1.03 10.05
CA GLY A 154 8.17 2.27 9.42
C GLY A 154 6.66 2.42 9.51
N THR A 155 6.14 3.43 8.81
CA THR A 155 4.72 3.54 8.49
C THR A 155 4.60 4.10 7.09
N ILE A 156 3.48 3.83 6.43
CA ILE A 156 3.18 4.43 5.12
C ILE A 156 3.33 5.96 5.12
N ARG A 157 3.07 6.62 6.27
CA ARG A 157 3.21 8.07 6.43
C ARG A 157 4.64 8.57 6.21
N GLU A 158 5.64 7.75 6.53
CA GLU A 158 7.05 8.12 6.32
C GLU A 158 7.41 8.16 4.83
N MET A 159 6.76 7.35 4.00
CA MET A 159 6.87 7.45 2.54
C MET A 159 6.03 8.59 1.97
N GLN A 160 4.85 8.86 2.55
CA GLN A 160 3.94 9.91 2.08
C GLN A 160 4.50 11.34 2.22
N ILE A 161 5.49 11.56 3.09
CA ILE A 161 6.19 12.85 3.21
C ILE A 161 7.27 13.07 2.14
N LEU A 162 7.66 12.01 1.42
CA LEU A 162 8.67 12.08 0.37
C LEU A 162 8.03 12.56 -0.94
N ALA A 163 8.84 13.16 -1.81
CA ALA A 163 8.41 13.61 -3.13
C ALA A 163 9.53 13.47 -4.17
N GLY A 164 9.15 13.53 -5.45
CA GLY A 164 10.10 13.52 -6.57
C GLY A 164 11.00 12.30 -6.60
N GLU A 165 12.29 12.52 -6.88
CA GLU A 165 13.28 11.45 -7.04
C GLU A 165 13.54 10.69 -5.73
N GLU A 166 13.39 11.31 -4.57
CA GLU A 166 13.57 10.64 -3.27
C GLU A 166 12.50 9.57 -3.05
N LEU A 167 11.23 9.91 -3.31
CA LEU A 167 10.14 8.94 -3.27
C LEU A 167 10.35 7.84 -4.30
N CYS A 168 10.75 8.19 -5.53
CA CYS A 168 11.01 7.20 -6.58
C CYS A 168 12.10 6.20 -6.17
N ALA A 169 13.22 6.68 -5.58
CA ALA A 169 14.31 5.83 -5.13
C ALA A 169 13.86 4.86 -4.02
N VAL A 170 13.16 5.36 -3.00
CA VAL A 170 12.62 4.51 -1.92
C VAL A 170 11.64 3.47 -2.48
N VAL A 171 10.79 3.84 -3.44
CA VAL A 171 9.85 2.90 -4.07
C VAL A 171 10.59 1.86 -4.91
N VAL A 172 11.69 2.19 -5.60
CA VAL A 172 12.52 1.16 -6.26
C VAL A 172 13.01 0.14 -5.25
N ASP A 173 13.63 0.59 -4.15
CA ASP A 173 14.16 -0.31 -3.12
C ASP A 173 13.04 -1.19 -2.52
N LEU A 174 11.84 -0.64 -2.30
CA LEU A 174 10.69 -1.40 -1.82
C LEU A 174 10.22 -2.45 -2.83
N LEU A 175 10.17 -2.11 -4.12
CA LEU A 175 9.79 -3.06 -5.16
C LEU A 175 10.83 -4.18 -5.31
N GLU A 176 12.13 -3.88 -5.21
CA GLU A 176 13.19 -4.89 -5.23
C GLU A 176 13.07 -5.85 -4.03
N ILE A 177 12.82 -5.32 -2.83
CA ILE A 177 12.52 -6.15 -1.63
C ILE A 177 11.34 -7.07 -1.90
N VAL A 178 10.24 -6.56 -2.48
CA VAL A 178 9.04 -7.35 -2.76
C VAL A 178 9.28 -8.40 -3.85
N ILE A 179 10.03 -8.08 -4.90
CA ILE A 179 10.40 -9.04 -5.94
C ILE A 179 11.22 -10.19 -5.34
N GLU A 180 12.26 -9.87 -4.56
CA GLU A 180 13.05 -10.90 -3.89
C GLU A 180 12.21 -11.72 -2.90
N TYR A 181 11.24 -11.08 -2.23
CA TYR A 181 10.32 -11.75 -1.30
C TYR A 181 9.46 -12.77 -2.03
N SER A 182 8.85 -12.37 -3.14
CA SER A 182 8.01 -13.24 -3.94
C SER A 182 8.80 -14.43 -4.48
N HIS A 183 10.02 -14.22 -4.98
CA HIS A 183 10.87 -15.33 -5.42
C HIS A 183 11.20 -16.33 -4.30
N GLU A 184 11.51 -15.83 -3.11
CA GLU A 184 11.79 -16.71 -1.97
C GLU A 184 10.54 -17.46 -1.50
N ALA A 185 9.39 -16.78 -1.47
CA ALA A 185 8.12 -17.40 -1.11
C ALA A 185 7.75 -18.51 -2.11
N ASP A 186 7.86 -18.24 -3.42
CA ASP A 186 7.60 -19.22 -4.47
C ASP A 186 8.54 -20.43 -4.34
N ALA A 187 9.83 -20.21 -4.13
CA ALA A 187 10.80 -21.29 -3.93
C ALA A 187 10.44 -22.17 -2.73
N LEU A 188 10.05 -21.58 -1.59
CA LEU A 188 9.64 -22.32 -0.41
C LEU A 188 8.31 -23.07 -0.60
N ILE A 189 7.39 -22.53 -1.41
CA ILE A 189 6.13 -23.20 -1.76
C ILE A 189 6.42 -24.41 -2.65
N ASP A 190 7.28 -24.26 -3.65
CA ASP A 190 7.69 -25.34 -4.57
C ASP A 190 8.39 -26.47 -3.80
N GLU A 191 9.31 -26.15 -2.87
CA GLU A 191 9.98 -27.14 -2.02
C GLU A 191 9.02 -27.92 -1.10
N ARG A 192 7.89 -27.30 -0.72
CA ARG A 192 6.90 -27.87 0.21
C ARG A 192 5.77 -28.61 -0.46
N THR A 193 5.67 -28.49 -1.77
CA THR A 193 4.70 -29.22 -2.59
C THR A 193 5.45 -30.41 -3.20
N PRO A 194 5.62 -31.54 -2.48
CA PRO A 194 6.22 -32.72 -3.08
C PRO A 194 5.36 -33.10 -4.30
N ASP A 195 6.00 -33.29 -5.45
CA ASP A 195 5.39 -33.65 -6.72
C ASP A 195 4.20 -34.60 -6.54
N ASP A 196 2.97 -34.06 -6.51
CA ASP A 196 1.74 -34.82 -6.69
C ASP A 196 1.58 -35.04 -8.20
N TYR A 197 2.49 -35.83 -8.78
CA TYR A 197 2.39 -36.43 -10.12
C TYR A 197 2.98 -37.85 -10.14
#